data_AF-A0A2M8PKD2-F1
#
_entry.id   AF-A0A2M8PKD2-F1
#
_cell.length_a   1.000
_cell.length_b   1.000
_cell.length_c   1.000
_cell.angle_alpha   90.00
_cell.angle_beta   90.00
_cell.angle_gamma   90.00
#
_symmetry.space_group_name_H-M   'P 1'
#
loop_
_entity.id
_entity.type
_entity.pdbx_description
1 polymer ?
#
loop_
_entity_poly.entity_id
_entity_poly.type
_entity_poly.pdbx_seq_one_letter_code
_entity_poly.pdbx_strand_id
1 'polypeptide(L)'
;NVIQGIAIGLEAVFIPFITIGISIFACLYFCGVFGVAIACLGMICVCGVVLALDAFGPVTDNAGGLAEMAQVDEKVRETTDELDAIGNMTKATTKGYAVYSAALATLVLMTTFKMDLIEIFAEYVWIIDLTEGTVLAGLFI
;
A
#
# COMPACT_ATOMS: atom_id res chain seq x y z
N ASN A 1 -14.13 -23.14 -4.29
CA ASN A 1 -14.20 -21.70 -4.62
C ASN A 1 -12.85 -21.01 -4.86
N VAL A 2 -11.75 -21.75 -5.09
CA VAL A 2 -10.39 -21.16 -5.22
C VAL A 2 -10.21 -20.37 -6.52
N ILE A 3 -10.68 -20.92 -7.66
CA ILE A 3 -10.55 -20.27 -8.97
C ILE A 3 -11.22 -18.89 -8.96
N GLN A 4 -12.43 -18.79 -8.40
CA GLN A 4 -13.15 -17.54 -8.27
C GLN A 4 -12.43 -16.55 -7.35
N GLY A 5 -11.85 -17.02 -6.23
CA GLY A 5 -11.06 -16.18 -5.35
C GLY A 5 -9.83 -15.58 -6.04
N ILE A 6 -9.11 -16.37 -6.85
CA ILE A 6 -7.98 -15.88 -7.65
C ILE A 6 -8.46 -14.87 -8.70
N ALA A 7 -9.57 -15.14 -9.39
CA ALA A 7 -10.13 -14.24 -10.39
C ALA A 7 -10.48 -12.87 -9.79
N ILE A 8 -11.18 -12.85 -8.65
CA ILE A 8 -11.53 -11.62 -7.93
C ILE A 8 -10.26 -10.91 -7.45
N GLY A 9 -9.27 -11.65 -6.95
CA GLY A 9 -7.99 -11.09 -6.53
C GLY A 9 -7.24 -10.37 -7.64
N LEU A 10 -7.23 -10.93 -8.85
CA LEU A 10 -6.64 -10.29 -10.04
C LEU A 10 -7.43 -9.05 -10.48
N GLU A 11 -8.76 -9.11 -10.44
CA GLU A 11 -9.63 -7.99 -10.81
C GLU A 11 -9.50 -6.81 -9.83
N ALA A 12 -9.39 -7.09 -8.53
CA ALA A 12 -9.32 -6.09 -7.47
C ALA A 12 -8.11 -5.13 -7.57
N VAL A 13 -7.07 -5.50 -8.30
CA VAL A 13 -5.87 -4.66 -8.51
C VAL A 13 -6.13 -3.49 -9.47
N PHE A 14 -7.14 -3.61 -10.34
CA PHE A 14 -7.36 -2.66 -11.44
C PHE A 14 -7.61 -1.23 -10.97
N ILE A 15 -8.57 -1.04 -10.05
CA ILE A 15 -8.93 0.28 -9.54
C ILE A 15 -7.76 0.93 -8.77
N PRO A 16 -7.12 0.26 -7.79
CA PRO A 16 -5.95 0.80 -7.09
C PRO A 16 -4.81 1.20 -8.02
N PHE A 17 -4.53 0.40 -9.06
CA PHE A 17 -3.44 0.71 -9.99
C PHE A 17 -3.70 2.00 -10.78
N ILE A 18 -4.92 2.19 -11.27
CA ILE A 18 -5.31 3.41 -11.99
C ILE A 18 -5.25 4.63 -11.08
N THR A 19 -5.72 4.53 -9.85
CA THR A 19 -5.73 5.68 -8.92
C THR A 19 -4.31 6.10 -8.51
N ILE A 20 -3.38 5.16 -8.38
CA ILE A 20 -1.95 5.45 -8.18
C ILE A 20 -1.42 6.26 -9.37
N GLY A 21 -1.65 5.78 -10.61
CA GLY A 21 -1.19 6.45 -11.82
C GLY A 21 -1.72 7.88 -11.95
N ILE A 22 -3.04 8.06 -11.77
CA ILE A 22 -3.68 9.38 -11.80
C ILE A 22 -3.06 10.32 -10.75
N SER A 23 -2.82 9.82 -9.55
CA SER A 23 -2.24 10.63 -8.47
C SER A 23 -0.81 11.03 -8.74
N ILE A 24 0.01 10.14 -9.32
CA ILE A 24 1.36 10.49 -9.77
C ILE A 24 1.29 11.60 -10.82
N PHE A 25 0.48 11.44 -11.86
CA PHE A 25 0.33 12.46 -12.91
C PHE A 25 -0.15 13.79 -12.35
N ALA A 26 -1.15 13.78 -11.45
CA ALA A 26 -1.65 14.99 -10.82
C ALA A 26 -0.57 15.69 -9.97
N CYS A 27 0.16 14.95 -9.14
CA CYS A 27 1.24 15.49 -8.33
C CYS A 27 2.35 16.11 -9.21
N LEU A 28 2.76 15.39 -10.26
CA LEU A 28 3.77 15.86 -11.20
C LEU A 28 3.32 17.14 -11.93
N TYR A 29 2.03 17.23 -12.31
CA TYR A 29 1.48 18.41 -12.97
C TYR A 29 1.48 19.65 -12.06
N PHE A 30 1.11 19.52 -10.79
CA PHE A 30 1.00 20.67 -9.88
C PHE A 30 2.34 21.12 -9.29
N CYS A 31 3.18 20.19 -8.82
CA CYS A 31 4.39 20.51 -8.07
C CYS A 31 5.56 19.56 -8.37
N GLY A 32 5.54 18.86 -9.51
CA GLY A 32 6.59 17.92 -9.88
C GLY A 32 6.80 16.82 -8.83
N VAL A 33 8.04 16.36 -8.68
CA VAL A 33 8.40 15.32 -7.69
C VAL A 33 8.20 15.81 -6.25
N PHE A 34 8.34 17.11 -5.98
CA PHE A 34 8.03 17.68 -4.68
C PHE A 34 6.55 17.49 -4.32
N GLY A 35 5.65 17.62 -5.29
CA GLY A 35 4.22 17.30 -5.12
C GLY A 35 3.99 15.85 -4.69
N VAL A 36 4.72 14.90 -5.30
CA VAL A 36 4.65 13.48 -4.94
C VAL A 36 5.13 13.26 -3.50
N ALA A 37 6.22 13.93 -3.10
CA ALA A 37 6.76 13.85 -1.74
C ALA A 37 5.77 14.39 -0.70
N ILE A 38 5.13 15.53 -0.97
CA ILE A 38 4.09 16.09 -0.09
C ILE A 38 2.85 15.19 -0.03
N ALA A 39 2.42 14.61 -1.15
CA ALA A 39 1.31 13.66 -1.16
C ALA A 39 1.62 12.42 -0.31
N CYS A 40 2.84 11.87 -0.43
CA CYS A 40 3.31 10.78 0.42
C CYS A 40 3.33 11.16 1.91
N LEU A 41 3.81 12.36 2.25
CA LEU A 41 3.79 12.87 3.62
C LEU A 41 2.36 12.99 4.16
N GLY A 42 1.43 13.52 3.35
CA GLY A 42 0.02 13.63 3.71
C GLY A 42 -0.63 12.27 4.02
N MET A 43 -0.24 11.21 3.31
CA MET A 43 -0.67 9.86 3.64
C MET A 43 -0.12 9.40 5.00
N ILE A 44 1.10 9.76 5.36
CA ILE A 44 1.68 9.35 6.64
C ILE A 44 1.03 10.11 7.82
N CYS A 45 0.46 11.30 7.60
CA CYS A 45 -0.20 12.08 8.65
C CYS A 45 -1.35 11.34 9.36
N VAL A 46 -2.04 10.42 8.67
CA VAL A 46 -3.12 9.60 9.25
C VAL A 46 -2.67 8.19 9.63
N CYS A 47 -1.35 7.92 9.64
CA CYS A 47 -0.78 6.60 9.92
C CYS A 47 -1.28 6.01 11.25
N GLY A 48 -1.44 6.83 12.29
CA GLY A 48 -1.96 6.37 13.58
C GLY A 48 -3.36 5.72 13.48
N VAL A 49 -4.25 6.28 12.64
CA VAL A 49 -5.59 5.72 12.41
C VAL A 49 -5.48 4.43 11.60
N VAL A 50 -4.63 4.41 10.57
CA VAL A 50 -4.43 3.22 9.72
C VAL A 50 -3.88 2.04 10.54
N LEU A 51 -2.91 2.28 11.42
CA LEU A 51 -2.36 1.27 12.31
C LEU A 51 -3.39 0.75 13.31
N ALA A 52 -4.24 1.64 13.85
CA ALA A 52 -5.33 1.23 14.74
C ALA A 52 -6.34 0.32 14.01
N LEU A 53 -6.70 0.64 12.76
CA LEU A 53 -7.60 -0.18 11.94
C LEU A 53 -6.98 -1.53 11.53
N ASP A 54 -5.66 -1.57 11.35
CA ASP A 54 -4.94 -2.82 11.04
C ASP A 54 -4.85 -3.74 12.26
N ALA A 55 -4.65 -3.15 13.45
CA ALA A 55 -4.64 -3.87 14.72
C ALA A 55 -6.04 -4.33 15.17
N PHE A 56 -7.11 -3.69 14.69
CA PHE A 56 -8.48 -4.02 15.05
C PHE A 56 -8.84 -5.47 14.69
N GLY A 57 -8.51 -5.95 13.49
CA GLY A 57 -8.87 -7.30 13.04
C GLY A 57 -8.31 -8.42 13.92
N PRO A 58 -7.00 -8.48 14.19
CA PRO A 58 -6.44 -9.48 15.10
C PRO A 58 -7.02 -9.42 16.53
N VAL A 59 -7.46 -8.25 17.00
CA VAL A 59 -8.08 -8.12 18.32
C VAL A 59 -9.47 -8.76 18.33
N THR A 60 -10.28 -8.52 17.28
CA THR A 60 -11.64 -9.05 17.18
C THR A 60 -11.66 -10.56 16.93
N ASP A 61 -10.74 -11.07 16.11
CA ASP A 61 -10.55 -12.52 15.87
C ASP A 61 -10.26 -13.27 17.19
N ASN A 62 -9.27 -12.77 17.95
CA ASN A 62 -8.92 -13.36 19.25
C ASN A 62 -10.07 -13.28 20.26
N ALA A 63 -10.85 -12.19 20.27
CA ALA A 63 -12.02 -12.06 21.12
C ALA A 63 -13.10 -13.11 20.77
N GLY A 64 -13.36 -13.32 19.47
CA GLY A 64 -14.24 -14.38 19.00
C GLY A 64 -13.75 -15.76 19.42
N GLY A 65 -12.47 -16.08 19.21
CA GLY A 65 -11.87 -17.35 19.62
C GLY A 65 -11.97 -17.61 21.12
N LEU A 66 -11.74 -16.58 21.95
CA LEU A 66 -11.93 -16.68 23.41
C LEU A 66 -13.40 -16.94 23.78
N ALA A 67 -14.35 -16.28 23.10
CA ALA A 67 -15.77 -16.51 23.33
C ALA A 67 -16.17 -17.97 23.05
N GLU A 68 -15.67 -18.55 21.96
CA GLU A 68 -15.92 -19.96 21.63
C GLU A 68 -15.26 -20.92 22.62
N MET A 69 -13.99 -20.67 22.99
CA MET A 69 -13.29 -21.51 23.96
C MET A 69 -13.90 -21.44 25.37
N ALA A 70 -14.46 -20.30 25.76
CA ALA A 70 -15.09 -20.08 27.06
C ALA A 70 -16.57 -20.50 27.11
N GLN A 71 -17.15 -20.97 25.99
CA GLN A 71 -18.57 -21.37 25.89
C GLN A 71 -19.54 -20.28 26.40
N VAL A 72 -19.24 -19.01 26.11
CA VAL A 72 -20.13 -17.90 26.48
C VAL A 72 -21.40 -17.89 25.61
N ASP A 73 -22.38 -17.08 26.01
CA ASP A 73 -23.66 -16.93 25.32
C ASP A 73 -23.49 -16.68 23.80
N GLU A 74 -24.30 -17.35 22.98
CA GLU A 74 -24.26 -17.31 21.52
C GLU A 74 -24.37 -15.88 20.97
N LYS A 75 -25.08 -14.98 21.66
CA LYS A 75 -25.17 -13.57 21.29
C LYS A 75 -23.81 -12.84 21.29
N VAL A 76 -22.89 -13.25 22.18
CA VAL A 76 -21.53 -12.71 22.23
C VAL A 76 -20.73 -13.21 21.03
N ARG A 77 -20.95 -14.46 20.61
CA ARG A 77 -20.31 -15.03 19.42
C ARG A 77 -20.78 -14.32 18.15
N GLU A 78 -22.09 -14.14 17.98
CA GLU A 78 -22.64 -13.38 16.84
C GLU A 78 -22.03 -11.98 16.74
N THR A 79 -21.93 -11.28 17.87
CA THR A 79 -21.31 -9.94 17.91
C THR A 79 -19.82 -9.98 17.52
N THR A 80 -19.07 -10.98 17.97
CA THR A 80 -17.62 -11.08 17.68
C THR A 80 -17.34 -11.52 16.24
N ASP A 81 -18.18 -12.38 15.67
CA ASP A 81 -18.09 -12.79 14.25
C ASP A 81 -18.37 -11.60 13.32
N GLU A 82 -19.34 -10.75 13.65
CA GLU A 82 -19.59 -9.49 12.93
C GLU A 82 -18.37 -8.54 12.99
N LEU A 83 -17.76 -8.42 14.18
CA LEU A 83 -16.57 -7.59 14.37
C LEU A 83 -15.35 -8.14 13.62
N ASP A 84 -15.15 -9.46 13.59
CA ASP A 84 -14.08 -10.10 12.81
C ASP A 84 -14.27 -9.90 11.30
N ALA A 85 -15.51 -10.00 10.80
CA ALA A 85 -15.80 -9.70 9.40
C ALA A 85 -15.42 -8.25 9.03
N ILE A 86 -15.70 -7.28 9.90
CA ILE A 86 -15.27 -5.88 9.74
C ILE A 86 -13.74 -5.80 9.81
N GLY A 87 -13.11 -6.47 10.77
CA GLY A 87 -11.67 -6.51 10.95
C GLY A 87 -10.90 -7.05 9.74
N ASN A 88 -11.44 -8.07 9.08
CA ASN A 88 -10.89 -8.61 7.85
C ASN A 88 -10.99 -7.61 6.68
N MET A 89 -12.09 -6.86 6.59
CA MET A 89 -12.25 -5.79 5.61
C MET A 89 -11.31 -4.60 5.86
N THR A 90 -11.15 -4.18 7.12
CA THR A 90 -10.23 -3.08 7.46
C THR A 90 -8.78 -3.48 7.18
N LYS A 91 -8.38 -4.71 7.52
CA LYS A 91 -7.05 -5.27 7.22
C LYS A 91 -6.73 -5.31 5.73
N ALA A 92 -7.72 -5.59 4.87
CA ALA A 92 -7.53 -5.51 3.43
C ALA A 92 -7.32 -4.06 2.98
N THR A 93 -8.08 -3.13 3.55
CA THR A 93 -8.00 -1.69 3.25
C THR A 93 -6.65 -1.08 3.66
N THR A 94 -6.17 -1.40 4.87
CA THR A 94 -4.88 -0.91 5.40
C THR A 94 -3.69 -1.43 4.59
N LYS A 95 -3.75 -2.67 4.10
CA LYS A 95 -2.75 -3.20 3.16
C LYS A 95 -2.75 -2.46 1.83
N GLY A 96 -3.92 -2.17 1.27
CA GLY A 96 -4.05 -1.35 0.06
C GLY A 96 -3.45 0.04 0.26
N TYR A 97 -3.70 0.65 1.41
CA TYR A 97 -3.11 1.94 1.80
C TYR A 97 -1.58 1.91 1.83
N ALA A 98 -1.01 0.86 2.44
CA ALA A 98 0.43 0.68 2.51
C ALA A 98 1.06 0.56 1.12
N VAL A 99 0.48 -0.28 0.23
CA VAL A 99 0.95 -0.44 -1.16
C VAL A 99 0.90 0.88 -1.92
N TYR A 100 -0.19 1.63 -1.76
CA TYR A 100 -0.35 2.92 -2.41
C TYR A 100 0.71 3.93 -1.98
N SER A 101 0.92 4.06 -0.66
CA SER A 101 1.93 4.96 -0.09
C SER A 101 3.35 4.56 -0.52
N ALA A 102 3.63 3.25 -0.60
CA ALA A 102 4.91 2.72 -1.06
C ALA A 102 5.16 3.10 -2.53
N ALA A 103 4.16 3.00 -3.41
CA ALA A 103 4.30 3.37 -4.81
C ALA A 103 4.71 4.84 -5.00
N LEU A 104 4.09 5.76 -4.25
CA LEU A 104 4.47 7.18 -4.27
C LEU A 104 5.88 7.41 -3.69
N ALA A 105 6.19 6.75 -2.56
CA ALA A 105 7.50 6.85 -1.94
C ALA A 105 8.62 6.34 -2.85
N THR A 106 8.40 5.24 -3.59
CA THR A 106 9.37 4.69 -4.55
C THR A 106 9.73 5.72 -5.61
N LEU A 107 8.76 6.47 -6.16
CA LEU A 107 9.06 7.51 -7.16
C LEU A 107 9.95 8.63 -6.58
N VAL A 108 9.66 9.04 -5.34
CA VAL A 108 10.47 10.05 -4.63
C VAL A 108 11.89 9.52 -4.40
N LEU A 109 12.01 8.32 -3.84
CA LEU A 109 13.30 7.69 -3.56
C LEU A 109 14.13 7.45 -4.82
N MET A 110 13.51 7.01 -5.93
CA MET A 110 14.19 6.85 -7.22
C MET A 110 14.70 8.19 -7.77
N THR A 111 13.93 9.27 -7.56
CA THR A 111 14.38 10.62 -7.95
C THR A 111 15.55 11.08 -7.08
N THR A 112 15.45 10.90 -5.76
CA THR A 112 16.53 11.25 -4.82
C THR A 112 17.79 10.44 -5.12
N PHE A 113 17.67 9.14 -5.35
CA PHE A 113 18.78 8.27 -5.75
C PHE A 113 19.50 8.80 -6.99
N LYS A 114 18.74 9.21 -8.03
CA LYS A 114 19.32 9.82 -9.23
C LYS A 114 20.05 11.13 -8.92
N MET A 115 19.48 11.97 -8.05
CA MET A 115 20.10 13.24 -7.64
C MET A 115 21.41 13.01 -6.89
N ASP A 116 21.42 12.07 -5.93
CA ASP A 116 22.59 11.73 -5.15
C ASP A 116 23.74 11.19 -6.04
N LEU A 117 23.42 10.38 -7.06
CA LEU A 117 24.42 9.90 -8.02
C LEU A 117 25.05 11.05 -8.82
N ILE A 118 24.27 12.04 -9.23
CA ILE A 118 24.78 13.22 -9.94
C ILE A 118 25.69 14.04 -9.03
N GLU A 119 25.35 14.17 -7.74
CA GLU A 119 26.17 14.91 -6.78
C GLU A 119 27.51 14.21 -6.50
N ILE A 120 27.50 12.89 -6.32
CA ILE A 120 28.70 12.08 -6.04
C ILE A 120 29.60 11.95 -7.28
N PHE A 121 29.01 11.78 -8.45
CA PHE A 121 29.71 11.54 -9.72
C PHE A 121 29.45 12.69 -10.70
N ALA A 122 29.80 13.92 -10.28
CA ALA A 122 29.51 15.18 -10.97
C ALA A 122 29.97 15.29 -12.45
N GLU A 123 30.80 14.37 -12.92
CA GLU A 123 31.26 14.30 -14.32
C GLU A 123 30.29 13.53 -15.24
N TYR A 124 29.29 12.83 -14.70
CA TYR A 124 28.38 11.98 -15.46
C TYR A 124 26.92 12.45 -15.33
N VAL A 125 26.24 12.55 -16.48
CA VAL A 125 24.78 12.72 -16.51
C VAL A 125 24.15 11.35 -16.34
N TRP A 126 23.63 11.07 -15.15
CA TRP A 126 22.89 9.83 -14.90
C TRP A 126 21.48 9.94 -15.46
N ILE A 127 21.19 9.17 -16.51
CA ILE A 127 19.86 9.01 -17.10
C ILE A 127 19.46 7.54 -16.93
N ILE A 128 18.28 7.29 -16.39
CA ILE A 128 17.70 5.95 -16.37
C ILE A 128 16.91 5.81 -17.66
N ASP A 129 17.55 5.23 -18.67
CA ASP A 129 16.95 4.97 -19.98
C ASP A 129 16.53 3.50 -20.09
N LEU A 130 15.24 3.26 -20.30
CA LEU A 130 14.67 1.92 -20.44
C LEU A 130 15.15 1.19 -21.71
N THR A 131 15.76 1.90 -22.67
CA THR A 131 16.33 1.32 -23.89
C THR A 131 17.72 0.71 -23.68
N GLU A 132 18.39 1.02 -22.56
CA GLU A 132 19.67 0.41 -22.20
C GLU A 132 19.48 -1.04 -21.71
N GLY A 133 20.27 -1.96 -22.25
CA GLY A 133 20.15 -3.39 -21.95
C GLY A 133 20.37 -3.74 -20.47
N THR A 134 21.23 -2.99 -19.76
CA THR A 134 21.48 -3.16 -18.33
C THR A 134 20.30 -2.68 -17.47
N VAL A 135 19.70 -1.54 -17.81
CA VAL A 135 18.50 -1.02 -17.14
C VAL A 135 17.31 -1.94 -17.39
N LEU A 136 17.13 -2.38 -18.64
CA LEU A 136 16.05 -3.30 -19.00
C LEU A 136 16.21 -4.66 -18.32
N ALA A 137 17.43 -5.22 -18.28
CA ALA A 137 17.71 -6.45 -17.54
C ALA A 137 17.42 -6.27 -16.05
N GLY A 138 17.78 -5.13 -15.46
CA GLY A 138 17.48 -4.79 -14.07
C GLY A 138 15.98 -4.66 -13.77
N LEU A 139 15.14 -4.29 -14.75
CA LEU A 139 13.68 -4.23 -14.58
C LEU A 139 13.03 -5.62 -14.48
N PHE A 140 13.62 -6.64 -15.11
CA PHE A 140 13.09 -8.01 -15.12
C PHE A 140 13.54 -8.86 -13.92
N ILE A 141 14.50 -8.37 -13.12
CA ILE A 141 15.03 -9.03 -11.92
C ILE A 141 14.33 -8.45 -10.69
#